data_AF-A0A8S2WPV7-F1
#
_entry.id   AF-A0A8S2WPV7-F1
#
_cell.length_a   1.000
_cell.length_b   1.000
_cell.length_c   1.000
_cell.angle_alpha   90.00
_cell.angle_beta   90.00
_cell.angle_gamma   90.00
#
_symmetry.space_group_name_H-M   'P 1'
#
loop_
_entity.id
_entity.type
_entity.pdbx_description
1 polymer ?
#
loop_
_entity_poly.entity_id
_entity_poly.type
_entity_poly.pdbx_seq_one_letter_code
_entity_poly.pdbx_strand_id
1 'polypeptide(L)'
;MTSSVKAKQSSTPKKCDICQKYAGILSCAGCEQMFCRKDFNEHRQQLSTQLNLVISDADLLKENIEQTCDATTSKVFDEIEKWEMEWMKKVKMAADRAREEVRDIVAEPKKQLKRITDDVRPRMAEEDFVEYDLNRWMDEIKQLTVDIKAMSSTLVIEGGDECEWKRLLK
;
A
#
# COMPACT_ATOMS: atom_id res chain seq x y z
N MET A 1 -86.24 -21.22 -26.60
CA MET A 1 -85.78 -22.62 -26.76
C MET A 1 -84.53 -22.56 -27.63
N THR A 2 -83.34 -23.07 -27.30
CA THR A 2 -82.78 -23.85 -26.16
C THR A 2 -81.25 -23.60 -26.10
N SER A 3 -80.49 -23.71 -25.02
CA SER A 3 -80.76 -23.82 -23.56
C SER A 3 -79.45 -23.58 -22.79
N SER A 4 -79.51 -23.19 -21.51
CA SER A 4 -78.31 -22.93 -20.69
C SER A 4 -77.53 -24.20 -20.34
N VAL A 5 -76.21 -24.18 -20.55
CA VAL A 5 -75.26 -25.15 -19.97
C VAL A 5 -74.42 -24.48 -18.90
N LYS A 6 -74.80 -24.65 -17.63
CA LYS A 6 -73.93 -24.30 -16.49
C LYS A 6 -72.95 -25.44 -16.24
N ALA A 7 -71.66 -25.19 -16.45
CA ALA A 7 -70.61 -26.11 -16.01
C ALA A 7 -70.62 -26.22 -14.47
N LYS A 8 -70.76 -27.44 -13.95
CA LYS A 8 -70.57 -27.72 -12.51
C LYS A 8 -69.07 -27.73 -12.21
N GLN A 9 -68.58 -26.76 -11.45
CA GLN A 9 -67.26 -26.85 -10.82
C GLN A 9 -67.33 -27.86 -9.67
N SER A 10 -66.61 -28.97 -9.79
CA SER A 10 -66.43 -29.95 -8.72
C SER A 10 -65.24 -29.56 -7.84
N SER A 11 -65.47 -28.77 -6.79
CA SER A 11 -64.45 -28.48 -5.79
C SER A 11 -64.31 -29.64 -4.80
N THR A 12 -63.32 -30.51 -5.00
CA THR A 12 -62.89 -31.45 -3.96
C THR A 12 -62.50 -30.68 -2.68
N PRO A 13 -62.99 -31.09 -1.49
CA PRO A 13 -62.74 -30.35 -0.26
C PRO A 13 -61.27 -30.40 0.11
N LYS A 14 -60.60 -29.24 0.06
CA LYS A 14 -59.17 -29.11 0.37
C LYS A 14 -58.92 -29.43 1.85
N LYS A 15 -57.94 -30.30 2.08
CA LYS A 15 -57.43 -30.64 3.43
C LYS A 15 -56.32 -29.68 3.83
N CYS A 16 -56.00 -29.66 5.13
CA CYS A 16 -54.73 -29.13 5.58
C CYS A 16 -53.62 -30.16 5.37
N ASP A 17 -52.48 -29.76 4.80
CA ASP A 17 -51.36 -30.66 4.53
C ASP A 17 -50.68 -31.15 5.82
N ILE A 18 -50.67 -30.33 6.88
CA ILE A 18 -50.12 -30.69 8.21
C ILE A 18 -51.07 -31.64 8.97
N CYS A 19 -52.29 -31.22 9.30
CA CYS A 19 -53.17 -32.00 10.19
C CYS A 19 -54.21 -32.89 9.48
N GLN A 20 -54.26 -32.89 8.14
CA GLN A 20 -55.15 -33.70 7.29
C GLN A 20 -56.66 -33.53 7.51
N LYS A 21 -57.08 -32.57 8.35
CA LYS A 21 -58.48 -32.21 8.57
C LYS A 21 -59.06 -31.47 7.35
N TYR A 22 -60.34 -31.72 7.06
CA TYR A 22 -61.11 -31.03 6.00
C TYR A 22 -61.48 -29.59 6.39
N ALA A 23 -60.46 -28.76 6.59
CA ALA A 23 -60.55 -27.34 6.93
C ALA A 23 -59.42 -26.52 6.27
N GLY A 24 -58.85 -27.02 5.17
CA GLY A 24 -57.79 -26.36 4.41
C GLY A 24 -58.35 -25.21 3.57
N ILE A 25 -58.50 -24.04 4.18
CA ILE A 25 -59.12 -22.86 3.55
C ILE A 25 -58.05 -21.88 3.04
N LEU A 26 -56.87 -21.85 3.66
CA LEU A 26 -55.80 -20.88 3.39
C LEU A 26 -54.64 -21.56 2.66
N SER A 27 -54.14 -20.93 1.59
CA SER A 27 -52.93 -21.35 0.87
C SER A 27 -51.78 -20.38 1.15
N CYS A 28 -50.58 -20.87 1.40
CA CYS A 28 -49.37 -20.04 1.41
C CYS A 28 -48.79 -19.97 0.00
N ALA A 29 -48.68 -18.76 -0.58
CA ALA A 29 -48.10 -18.59 -1.93
C ALA A 29 -46.58 -18.87 -1.97
N GLY A 30 -45.89 -18.89 -0.83
CA GLY A 30 -44.43 -19.10 -0.77
C GLY A 30 -43.99 -20.58 -0.74
N CYS A 31 -44.83 -21.48 -0.22
CA CYS A 31 -44.57 -22.93 -0.18
C CYS A 31 -45.67 -23.78 -0.85
N GLU A 32 -46.66 -23.14 -1.46
CA GLU A 32 -47.82 -23.72 -2.17
C GLU A 32 -48.73 -24.65 -1.35
N GLN A 33 -48.46 -24.80 -0.04
CA GLN A 33 -49.21 -25.66 0.88
C GLN A 33 -50.56 -25.06 1.33
N MET A 34 -51.51 -25.95 1.60
CA MET A 34 -52.85 -25.69 2.13
C MET A 34 -52.90 -25.93 3.64
N PHE A 35 -53.45 -24.98 4.40
CA PHE A 35 -53.47 -24.99 5.85
C PHE A 35 -54.86 -24.77 6.43
N CYS A 36 -55.12 -25.36 7.61
CA CYS A 36 -56.17 -24.87 8.48
C CYS A 36 -55.72 -23.60 9.21
N ARG A 37 -56.64 -22.82 9.77
CA ARG A 37 -56.32 -21.52 10.38
C ARG A 37 -55.29 -21.59 11.52
N LYS A 38 -55.26 -22.69 12.30
CA LYS A 38 -54.26 -22.90 13.36
C LYS A 38 -52.87 -23.11 12.76
N ASP A 39 -52.75 -24.11 11.89
CA ASP A 39 -51.47 -24.52 11.31
C ASP A 39 -50.88 -23.42 10.39
N PHE A 40 -51.74 -22.60 9.76
CA PHE A 40 -51.31 -21.41 9.00
C PHE A 40 -50.68 -20.34 9.90
N ASN A 41 -51.25 -20.11 11.09
CA ASN A 41 -50.69 -19.16 12.05
C ASN A 41 -49.36 -19.66 12.60
N GLU A 42 -49.24 -20.95 12.90
CA GLU A 42 -47.99 -21.59 13.33
C GLU A 42 -46.91 -21.49 12.24
N HIS A 43 -47.25 -21.75 10.98
CA HIS A 43 -46.35 -21.55 9.83
C HIS A 43 -45.89 -20.09 9.69
N ARG A 44 -46.80 -19.10 9.81
CA ARG A 44 -46.44 -17.67 9.78
C ARG A 44 -45.57 -17.27 10.98
N GLN A 45 -45.79 -17.86 12.16
CA GLN A 45 -44.95 -17.63 13.33
C GLN A 45 -43.55 -18.19 13.14
N GLN A 46 -43.42 -19.41 12.60
CA GLN A 46 -42.12 -20.02 12.25
C GLN A 46 -41.33 -19.16 11.25
N LEU A 47 -41.99 -18.62 10.20
CA LEU A 47 -41.36 -17.69 9.27
C LEU A 47 -40.89 -16.40 9.95
N SER A 48 -41.66 -15.87 10.91
CA SER A 48 -41.22 -14.69 11.69
C SER A 48 -40.02 -15.01 12.59
N THR A 49 -39.95 -16.21 13.18
CA THR A 49 -38.78 -16.65 13.94
C THR A 49 -37.55 -16.80 13.04
N GLN A 50 -37.69 -17.41 11.86
CA GLN A 50 -36.59 -17.52 10.89
C GLN A 50 -36.09 -16.15 10.42
N LEU A 51 -36.99 -15.20 10.15
CA LEU A 51 -36.61 -13.83 9.78
C LEU A 51 -35.83 -13.13 10.91
N ASN A 52 -36.25 -13.29 12.16
CA ASN A 52 -35.53 -12.72 13.30
C ASN A 52 -34.13 -13.33 13.48
N LEU A 53 -33.95 -14.63 13.18
CA LEU A 53 -32.63 -15.26 13.15
C LEU A 53 -31.75 -14.67 12.04
N VAL A 54 -32.28 -14.52 10.81
CA VAL A 54 -31.56 -13.90 9.69
C VAL A 54 -31.13 -12.46 10.01
N ILE A 55 -31.96 -11.68 10.71
CA ILE A 55 -31.61 -10.34 11.16
C ILE A 55 -30.47 -10.41 12.20
N SER A 56 -30.59 -11.28 13.21
CA SER A 56 -29.57 -11.47 14.25
C SER A 56 -28.22 -11.93 13.68
N ASP A 57 -28.23 -12.83 12.69
CA ASP A 57 -27.03 -13.31 12.01
C ASP A 57 -26.39 -12.20 11.15
N ALA A 58 -27.21 -11.35 10.52
CA ALA A 58 -26.74 -10.20 9.75
C ALA A 58 -26.12 -9.11 10.63
N ASP A 59 -26.73 -8.80 11.78
CA ASP A 59 -26.19 -7.84 12.75
C ASP A 59 -24.86 -8.34 13.35
N LEU A 60 -24.78 -9.63 13.72
CA LEU A 60 -23.54 -10.27 14.20
C LEU A 60 -22.46 -10.30 13.10
N LEU A 61 -22.82 -10.59 11.86
CA LEU A 61 -21.88 -10.55 10.73
C LEU A 61 -21.36 -9.13 10.50
N LYS A 62 -22.22 -8.11 10.60
CA LYS A 62 -21.83 -6.70 10.48
C LYS A 62 -20.81 -6.32 11.56
N GLU A 63 -21.10 -6.62 12.83
CA GLU A 63 -20.18 -6.33 13.94
C GLU A 63 -18.82 -7.04 13.75
N ASN A 64 -18.82 -8.32 13.35
CA ASN A 64 -17.59 -9.06 13.07
C ASN A 64 -16.80 -8.46 11.88
N ILE A 65 -17.48 -7.98 10.84
CA ILE A 65 -16.83 -7.30 9.70
C ILE A 65 -16.20 -5.99 10.18
N GLU A 66 -16.93 -5.14 10.90
CA GLU A 66 -16.41 -3.86 11.41
C GLU A 66 -15.17 -4.10 12.29
N GLN A 67 -15.25 -4.99 13.29
CA GLN A 67 -14.11 -5.33 14.16
C GLN A 67 -12.91 -5.93 13.40
N THR A 68 -13.15 -6.86 12.46
CA THR A 68 -12.07 -7.54 11.73
C THR A 68 -11.42 -6.62 10.71
N CYS A 69 -12.20 -5.83 9.97
CA CYS A 69 -11.71 -4.90 8.98
C CYS A 69 -10.94 -3.75 9.64
N ASP A 70 -11.42 -3.17 10.74
CA ASP A 70 -10.72 -2.08 11.43
C ASP A 70 -9.39 -2.56 12.02
N ALA A 71 -9.37 -3.71 12.70
CA ALA A 71 -8.15 -4.30 13.24
C ALA A 71 -7.13 -4.67 12.15
N THR A 72 -7.59 -5.23 11.03
CA THR A 72 -6.72 -5.56 9.88
C THR A 72 -6.18 -4.30 9.23
N THR A 73 -7.03 -3.28 9.04
CA THR A 73 -6.68 -2.01 8.40
C THR A 73 -5.65 -1.25 9.23
N SER A 74 -5.83 -1.17 10.55
CA SER A 74 -4.83 -0.59 11.46
C SER A 74 -3.48 -1.28 11.32
N LYS A 75 -3.43 -2.62 11.42
CA LYS A 75 -2.18 -3.38 11.33
C LYS A 75 -1.48 -3.21 9.97
N VAL A 76 -2.24 -3.17 8.88
CA VAL A 76 -1.68 -2.95 7.53
C VAL A 76 -1.14 -1.53 7.39
N PHE A 77 -1.80 -0.51 7.95
CA PHE A 77 -1.26 0.84 7.98
C PHE A 77 0.00 0.96 8.84
N ASP A 78 0.07 0.32 10.01
CA ASP A 78 1.28 0.27 10.85
C ASP A 78 2.48 -0.36 10.09
N GLU A 79 2.22 -1.42 9.31
CA GLU A 79 3.24 -2.07 8.47
C GLU A 79 3.69 -1.18 7.30
N ILE A 80 2.77 -0.43 6.68
CA ILE A 80 3.08 0.55 5.62
C ILE A 80 3.90 1.73 6.18
N GLU A 81 3.50 2.33 7.31
CA GLU A 81 4.20 3.45 7.94
C GLU A 81 5.62 3.03 8.34
N LYS A 82 5.77 1.82 8.92
CA LYS A 82 7.08 1.26 9.24
C LYS A 82 7.95 1.09 7.99
N TRP A 83 7.40 0.53 6.90
CA TRP A 83 8.12 0.39 5.63
C TRP A 83 8.56 1.76 5.08
N GLU A 84 7.68 2.76 5.12
CA GLU A 84 7.97 4.12 4.65
C GLU A 84 9.10 4.76 5.48
N MET A 85 9.03 4.68 6.81
CA MET A 85 10.10 5.16 7.71
C MET A 85 11.45 4.49 7.46
N GLU A 86 11.47 3.16 7.29
CA GLU A 86 12.69 2.42 6.96
C GLU A 86 13.25 2.82 5.59
N TRP A 87 12.39 3.08 4.60
CA TRP A 87 12.79 3.52 3.27
C TRP A 87 13.35 4.93 3.26
N MET A 88 12.66 5.89 3.89
CA MET A 88 13.14 7.27 4.07
C MET A 88 14.51 7.29 4.75
N LYS A 89 14.72 6.45 5.76
CA LYS A 89 16.02 6.30 6.43
C LYS A 89 17.10 5.79 5.46
N LYS A 90 16.82 4.75 4.65
CA LYS A 90 17.75 4.24 3.63
C LYS A 90 18.11 5.30 2.59
N VAL A 91 17.12 6.03 2.07
CA VAL A 91 17.32 7.11 1.09
C VAL A 91 18.18 8.23 1.69
N LYS A 92 17.88 8.66 2.92
CA LYS A 92 18.67 9.68 3.62
C LYS A 92 20.12 9.24 3.85
N MET A 93 20.35 8.00 4.29
CA MET A 93 21.70 7.45 4.46
C MET A 93 22.48 7.36 3.13
N ALA A 94 21.82 7.03 2.02
CA ALA A 94 22.45 7.03 0.70
C ALA A 94 22.84 8.46 0.27
N ALA A 95 21.94 9.43 0.43
CA ALA A 95 22.20 10.83 0.13
C ALA A 95 23.30 11.45 1.02
N ASP A 96 23.34 11.09 2.30
CA ASP A 96 24.37 11.59 3.23
C ASP A 96 25.76 11.01 2.92
N ARG A 97 25.87 9.74 2.51
CA ARG A 97 27.13 9.17 1.99
C ARG A 97 27.59 9.84 0.69
N ALA A 98 26.69 10.03 -0.28
CA ALA A 98 27.03 10.75 -1.52
C ALA A 98 27.51 12.19 -1.24
N ARG A 99 26.92 12.89 -0.27
CA ARG A 99 27.40 14.21 0.19
C ARG A 99 28.78 14.15 0.84
N GLU A 100 29.09 13.08 1.55
CA GLU A 100 30.40 12.86 2.17
C GLU A 100 31.48 12.57 1.12
N GLU A 101 31.21 11.65 0.20
CA GLU A 101 32.08 11.36 -0.96
C GLU A 101 32.38 12.63 -1.78
N VAL A 102 31.37 13.45 -2.09
CA VAL A 102 31.56 14.73 -2.79
C VAL A 102 32.38 15.73 -1.95
N ARG A 103 32.21 15.77 -0.61
CA ARG A 103 33.03 16.62 0.26
C ARG A 103 34.50 16.19 0.24
N ASP A 104 34.78 14.90 0.28
CA ASP A 104 36.15 14.37 0.24
C ASP A 104 36.82 14.62 -1.11
N ILE A 105 36.10 14.35 -2.21
CA ILE A 105 36.54 14.65 -3.58
C ILE A 105 36.91 16.14 -3.73
N VAL A 106 36.09 17.06 -3.19
CA VAL A 106 36.35 18.52 -3.25
C VAL A 106 37.39 18.98 -2.21
N ALA A 107 37.64 18.21 -1.15
CA ALA A 107 38.64 18.53 -0.14
C ALA A 107 40.06 18.19 -0.60
N GLU A 108 40.25 17.14 -1.39
CA GLU A 108 41.59 16.68 -1.76
C GLU A 108 42.38 17.70 -2.61
N PRO A 109 41.83 18.34 -3.67
CA PRO A 109 42.52 19.41 -4.39
C PRO A 109 42.92 20.59 -3.49
N LYS A 110 42.12 20.89 -2.46
CA LYS A 110 42.44 21.95 -1.48
C LYS A 110 43.62 21.56 -0.59
N LYS A 111 43.72 20.29 -0.18
CA LYS A 111 44.88 19.77 0.58
C LYS A 111 46.15 19.81 -0.27
N GLN A 112 46.06 19.43 -1.54
CA GLN A 112 47.19 19.44 -2.48
C GLN A 112 47.69 20.87 -2.74
N LEU A 113 46.79 21.81 -3.06
CA LEU A 113 47.15 23.23 -3.21
C LEU A 113 47.81 23.79 -1.93
N LYS A 114 47.30 23.40 -0.75
CA LYS A 114 47.90 23.81 0.52
C LYS A 114 49.32 23.28 0.67
N ARG A 115 49.58 21.99 0.38
CA ARG A 115 50.94 21.41 0.44
C ARG A 115 51.93 22.15 -0.47
N ILE A 116 51.54 22.45 -1.71
CA ILE A 116 52.36 23.25 -2.64
C ILE A 116 52.64 24.63 -2.03
N THR A 117 51.62 25.30 -1.51
CA THR A 117 51.74 26.64 -0.89
C THR A 117 52.65 26.63 0.36
N ASP A 118 52.58 25.57 1.16
CA ASP A 118 53.36 25.39 2.39
C ASP A 118 54.83 25.01 2.11
N ASP A 119 55.16 24.40 0.96
CA ASP A 119 56.54 24.14 0.48
C ASP A 119 57.15 25.38 -0.23
N VAL A 120 56.35 26.10 -1.04
CA VAL A 120 56.80 27.28 -1.80
C VAL A 120 57.15 28.46 -0.89
N ARG A 121 56.29 28.79 0.09
CA ARG A 121 56.43 30.05 0.87
C ARG A 121 57.71 30.15 1.71
N PRO A 122 58.15 29.11 2.46
CA PRO A 122 59.38 29.20 3.25
C PRO A 122 60.60 29.37 2.34
N ARG A 123 60.71 28.55 1.30
CA ARG A 123 61.81 28.60 0.32
C ARG A 123 61.88 29.93 -0.43
N MET A 124 60.74 30.54 -0.76
CA MET A 124 60.72 31.90 -1.31
C MET A 124 61.26 32.96 -0.33
N ALA A 125 61.04 32.78 0.99
CA ALA A 125 61.53 33.71 2.01
C ALA A 125 63.01 33.49 2.37
N GLU A 126 63.50 32.26 2.18
CA GLU A 126 64.90 31.84 2.43
C GLU A 126 65.78 31.93 1.17
N GLU A 127 65.19 32.27 0.01
CA GLU A 127 65.80 32.21 -1.33
C GLU A 127 66.34 30.79 -1.70
N ASP A 128 65.86 29.74 -1.03
CA ASP A 128 66.29 28.34 -1.18
C ASP A 128 65.43 27.57 -2.18
N PHE A 129 65.59 27.90 -3.47
CA PHE A 129 64.97 27.18 -4.58
C PHE A 129 65.86 27.13 -5.81
N VAL A 130 65.76 26.05 -6.58
CA VAL A 130 66.42 25.89 -7.89
C VAL A 130 65.38 25.70 -9.01
N GLU A 131 65.83 25.71 -10.26
CA GLU A 131 64.96 25.52 -11.44
C GLU A 131 64.19 24.21 -11.39
N TYR A 132 64.72 23.18 -10.73
CA TYR A 132 64.02 21.91 -10.50
C TYR A 132 62.78 22.07 -9.60
N ASP A 133 62.88 22.84 -8.50
CA ASP A 133 61.73 23.10 -7.62
C ASP A 133 60.67 23.94 -8.34
N LEU A 134 61.09 24.97 -9.07
CA LEU A 134 60.19 25.80 -9.89
C LEU A 134 59.42 24.96 -10.92
N ASN A 135 60.12 24.08 -11.65
CA ASN A 135 59.49 23.19 -12.62
C ASN A 135 58.53 22.20 -11.95
N ARG A 136 58.93 21.58 -10.81
CA ARG A 136 58.06 20.70 -10.01
C ARG A 136 56.75 21.40 -9.65
N TRP A 137 56.81 22.56 -9.01
CA TRP A 137 55.60 23.26 -8.57
C TRP A 137 54.74 23.75 -9.74
N MET A 138 55.35 24.19 -10.84
CA MET A 138 54.61 24.57 -12.05
C MET A 138 53.82 23.38 -12.62
N ASP A 139 54.41 22.19 -12.64
CA ASP A 139 53.75 20.99 -13.17
C ASP A 139 52.70 20.43 -12.19
N GLU A 140 52.95 20.47 -10.87
CA GLU A 140 51.95 20.16 -9.84
C GLU A 140 50.72 21.07 -9.93
N ILE A 141 50.91 22.39 -10.11
CA ILE A 141 49.81 23.36 -10.28
C ILE A 141 49.06 23.14 -11.60
N LYS A 142 49.74 22.82 -12.70
CA LYS A 142 49.11 22.47 -13.98
C LYS A 142 48.25 21.21 -13.83
N GLN A 143 48.79 20.15 -13.23
CA GLN A 143 48.07 18.90 -13.03
C GLN A 143 46.82 19.11 -12.18
N LEU A 144 46.96 19.80 -11.03
CA LEU A 144 45.85 20.14 -10.16
C LEU A 144 44.74 20.95 -10.88
N THR A 145 45.14 21.81 -11.82
CA THR A 145 44.19 22.58 -12.66
C THR A 145 43.44 21.69 -13.66
N VAL A 146 44.06 20.62 -14.17
CA VAL A 146 43.40 19.61 -15.02
C VAL A 146 42.42 18.79 -14.18
N ASP A 147 42.86 18.31 -13.00
CA ASP A 147 42.05 17.45 -12.13
C ASP A 147 40.78 18.16 -11.63
N ILE A 148 40.88 19.44 -11.24
CA ILE A 148 39.72 20.26 -10.84
C ILE A 148 38.72 20.43 -12.00
N LYS A 149 39.20 20.59 -13.24
CA LYS A 149 38.33 20.70 -14.41
C LYS A 149 37.60 19.38 -14.71
N ALA A 150 38.32 18.26 -14.69
CA ALA A 150 37.75 16.92 -14.88
C ALA A 150 36.70 16.58 -13.81
N MET A 151 36.98 16.92 -12.55
CA MET A 151 36.04 16.80 -11.43
C MET A 151 34.75 17.60 -11.68
N SER A 152 34.87 18.86 -12.12
CA SER A 152 33.71 19.71 -12.40
C SER A 152 32.82 19.21 -13.54
N SER A 153 33.36 18.42 -14.48
CA SER A 153 32.58 17.79 -15.56
C SER A 153 31.94 16.45 -15.15
N THR A 154 32.42 15.83 -14.06
CA THR A 154 31.97 14.50 -13.61
C THR A 154 30.89 14.60 -12.53
N LEU A 155 30.90 15.66 -11.72
CA LEU A 155 29.92 15.90 -10.65
C LEU A 155 28.59 16.47 -11.17
N VAL A 156 27.88 15.69 -12.00
CA VAL A 156 26.52 15.98 -12.45
C VAL A 156 25.55 15.02 -11.76
N ILE A 157 24.54 15.56 -11.07
CA ILE A 157 23.40 14.76 -10.64
C ILE A 157 22.47 14.64 -11.85
N GLU A 158 22.58 13.54 -12.59
CA GLU A 158 21.60 13.18 -13.59
C GLU A 158 20.27 12.90 -12.88
N GLY A 159 19.27 13.75 -13.13
CA GLY A 159 17.90 13.57 -12.66
C GLY A 159 17.21 12.45 -13.46
N GLY A 160 17.62 11.21 -13.22
CA GLY A 160 17.01 10.03 -13.83
C GLY A 160 15.72 9.65 -13.10
N ASP A 161 14.58 9.73 -13.81
CA ASP A 161 13.27 9.23 -13.34
C ASP A 161 13.24 7.69 -13.11
N GLU A 162 14.30 6.97 -13.50
CA GLU A 162 14.45 5.53 -13.27
C GLU A 162 15.36 5.20 -12.06
N CYS A 163 14.80 5.35 -10.86
CA CYS A 163 15.35 4.66 -9.69
C CYS A 163 15.24 3.14 -9.87
N GLU A 164 16.34 2.45 -10.19
CA GLU A 164 16.45 0.98 -10.12
C GLU A 164 16.36 0.49 -8.65
N TRP A 165 15.14 0.49 -8.08
CA TRP A 165 14.86 0.08 -6.70
C TRP A 165 15.32 -1.35 -6.36
N LYS A 166 15.57 -2.19 -7.38
CA LYS A 166 16.06 -3.57 -7.27
C LYS A 166 17.38 -3.70 -6.49
N ARG A 167 18.20 -2.64 -6.39
CA ARG A 167 19.47 -2.67 -5.62
C ARG A 167 19.32 -2.40 -4.12
N LEU A 168 18.17 -1.91 -3.65
CA LEU A 168 17.91 -1.57 -2.23
C LEU A 168 17.11 -2.64 -1.46
N LEU A 169 16.82 -3.77 -2.12
CA LEU A 169 16.07 -4.93 -1.63
C LEU A 169 16.98 -6.13 -1.23
N LYS A 170 18.22 -5.84 -0.81
CA LYS A 170 19.11 -6.80 -0.14
C LYS A 170 19.43 -6.32 1.27
#